data_AF-A0A3N2CRI0-F1
#
_entry.id   AF-A0A3N2CRI0-F1
#
_cell.length_a   1.000
_cell.length_b   1.000
_cell.length_c   1.000
_cell.angle_alpha   90.00
_cell.angle_beta   90.00
_cell.angle_gamma   90.00
#
_symmetry.space_group_name_H-M   'P 1'
#
loop_
_entity.id
_entity.type
_entity.pdbx_description
1 polymer ?
#
loop_
_entity_poly.entity_id
_entity_poly.type
_entity_poly.pdbx_seq_one_letter_code
_entity_poly.pdbx_strand_id
1 'polypeptide(L)'
;MSRPRDEAGSGGLRNLFVTLLTVVLVGGLAVAVPTLLPAVLRPLVGGEDPGTAGTAAAGPGSFAFAATQRGRPRVPVTWSSCDPVRVEVNLDGAPDPRTGLDHVRRAMSRINEATGLRLEYAGRSSARPRWDQGRVELGPGDLGDPDPVLVTFSDADEVPALEGRVAGLGGSVVVERGGWRRYLTGQVTLDREALAELQDRPDGDAVAAAITLHEFGHLVGLDHVEDPRELMHATTTTQRDLGPGDLRGLQALGRGRCT
;
A
#
# COMPACT_ATOMS: atom_id res chain seq x y z
N MET A 1 -33.05 37.01 25.40
CA MET A 1 -31.85 37.58 26.07
C MET A 1 -31.52 36.68 27.25
N SER A 2 -30.30 36.25 27.56
CA SER A 2 -29.06 36.16 26.75
C SER A 2 -28.16 35.06 27.36
N ARG A 3 -27.37 34.41 26.50
CA ARG A 3 -26.23 33.49 26.74
C ARG A 3 -25.22 33.96 27.83
N PRO A 4 -24.18 33.15 28.18
CA PRO A 4 -24.12 31.68 28.32
C PRO A 4 -23.24 31.24 29.54
N ARG A 5 -23.10 29.92 29.74
CA ARG A 5 -21.77 29.29 29.95
C ARG A 5 -21.74 27.97 29.17
N ASP A 6 -20.67 27.77 28.40
CA ASP A 6 -19.80 26.61 28.51
C ASP A 6 -18.53 26.86 27.68
N GLU A 7 -17.40 26.44 28.22
CA GLU A 7 -16.07 26.58 27.62
C GLU A 7 -15.64 25.30 26.89
N ALA A 8 -14.52 25.39 26.17
CA ALA A 8 -13.59 24.30 25.88
C ALA A 8 -14.12 23.11 25.02
N GLY A 9 -14.10 23.33 23.69
CA GLY A 9 -14.06 22.26 22.68
C GLY A 9 -12.69 22.19 21.99
N SER A 10 -11.61 21.96 22.74
CA SER A 10 -10.24 21.94 22.20
C SER A 10 -9.87 20.61 21.53
N GLY A 11 -9.46 20.67 20.26
CA GLY A 11 -8.43 19.80 19.67
C GLY A 11 -8.65 18.28 19.66
N GLY A 12 -9.45 17.78 18.71
CA GLY A 12 -9.41 16.38 18.26
C GLY A 12 -8.38 16.18 17.13
N LEU A 13 -7.42 15.26 17.29
CA LEU A 13 -6.23 15.19 16.42
C LEU A 13 -6.53 14.80 14.95
N ARG A 14 -5.95 15.60 14.05
CA ARG A 14 -5.63 15.25 12.66
C ARG A 14 -4.66 14.05 12.64
N ASN A 15 -4.78 13.18 11.63
CA ASN A 15 -3.70 12.46 10.93
C ASN A 15 -4.26 11.31 10.07
N LEU A 16 -4.73 11.63 8.86
CA LEU A 16 -4.70 10.67 7.76
C LEU A 16 -3.28 10.73 7.18
N PHE A 17 -2.53 9.64 7.25
CA PHE A 17 -1.30 9.49 6.47
C PHE A 17 -1.72 8.85 5.14
N VAL A 18 -2.02 9.70 4.15
CA VAL A 18 -2.01 9.25 2.76
C VAL A 18 -0.55 9.31 2.33
N THR A 19 0.07 8.16 2.06
CA THR A 19 1.26 8.12 1.20
C THR A 19 0.76 8.41 -0.21
N LEU A 20 0.77 9.69 -0.57
CA LEU A 20 0.13 10.22 -1.77
C LEU A 20 1.24 10.64 -2.72
N LEU A 21 1.75 9.72 -3.54
CA LEU A 21 2.70 10.07 -4.60
C LEU A 21 2.75 9.04 -5.76
N THR A 22 2.56 9.57 -6.97
CA THR A 22 2.83 9.00 -8.31
C THR A 22 3.59 7.67 -8.39
N VAL A 23 2.90 6.59 -8.78
CA VAL A 23 3.52 5.50 -9.55
C VAL A 23 3.75 5.97 -10.98
N VAL A 24 4.98 6.36 -11.29
CA VAL A 24 5.35 6.88 -12.61
C VAL A 24 5.48 5.73 -13.61
N LEU A 25 4.52 5.62 -14.53
CA LEU A 25 4.70 4.85 -15.76
C LEU A 25 5.73 5.53 -16.66
N VAL A 26 6.77 4.79 -17.04
CA VAL A 26 7.76 5.22 -18.03
C VAL A 26 7.38 4.65 -19.40
N GLY A 27 6.81 5.50 -20.26
CA GLY A 27 6.86 5.31 -21.70
C GLY A 27 8.31 5.42 -22.19
N GLY A 28 8.76 4.46 -23.01
CA GLY A 28 10.18 4.33 -23.33
C GLY A 28 10.73 5.48 -24.17
N LEU A 29 11.59 6.32 -23.56
CA LEU A 29 12.56 7.14 -24.28
C LEU A 29 13.92 7.09 -23.56
N ALA A 30 14.85 6.32 -24.11
CA ALA A 30 16.20 6.22 -23.58
C ALA A 30 17.01 7.49 -23.93
N VAL A 31 17.09 8.44 -22.98
CA VAL A 31 18.03 9.56 -23.05
C VAL A 31 19.24 9.22 -22.18
N ALA A 32 20.35 8.87 -22.82
CA ALA A 32 21.59 8.56 -22.12
C ALA A 32 22.22 9.83 -21.53
N VAL A 33 22.51 9.82 -20.23
CA VAL A 33 23.41 10.79 -19.58
C VAL A 33 24.57 10.00 -18.95
N PRO A 34 25.83 10.24 -19.39
CA PRO A 34 26.94 9.37 -19.02
C PRO A 34 27.75 9.85 -17.79
N THR A 35 28.39 8.89 -17.10
CA THR A 35 29.47 9.06 -16.08
C THR A 35 29.01 9.56 -14.69
N LEU A 36 29.57 9.22 -13.50
CA LEU A 36 30.82 8.54 -13.06
C LEU A 36 30.51 7.65 -11.81
N LEU A 37 30.76 6.32 -11.80
CA LEU A 37 31.93 5.58 -11.25
C LEU A 37 31.98 5.35 -9.70
N PRO A 38 32.69 4.30 -9.19
CA PRO A 38 32.14 3.42 -8.14
C PRO A 38 32.87 3.44 -6.79
N ALA A 39 32.30 2.73 -5.79
CA ALA A 39 32.99 2.32 -4.56
C ALA A 39 32.90 0.80 -4.35
N VAL A 40 34.02 0.18 -3.93
CA VAL A 40 34.24 -1.27 -3.87
C VAL A 40 34.56 -1.71 -2.43
N LEU A 41 34.29 -2.98 -2.14
CA LEU A 41 34.94 -3.88 -1.15
C LEU A 41 34.03 -4.42 -0.02
N ARG A 42 33.89 -5.75 -0.03
CA ARG A 42 33.48 -6.60 1.10
C ARG A 42 34.73 -7.04 1.88
N PRO A 43 34.56 -7.44 3.15
CA PRO A 43 35.25 -8.63 3.69
C PRO A 43 34.31 -9.84 3.74
N LEU A 44 34.84 -11.03 3.51
CA LEU A 44 34.17 -12.32 3.68
C LEU A 44 34.51 -12.91 5.05
N VAL A 45 33.50 -13.34 5.82
CA VAL A 45 33.60 -14.44 6.80
C VAL A 45 32.28 -15.21 6.75
N GLY A 46 32.35 -16.54 6.59
CA GLY A 46 31.18 -17.43 6.49
C GLY A 46 30.82 -18.12 7.81
N GLY A 47 29.72 -18.87 7.81
CA GLY A 47 29.21 -19.61 8.96
C GLY A 47 27.77 -20.11 8.74
N GLU A 48 27.64 -21.41 8.49
CA GLU A 48 26.39 -22.14 8.20
C GLU A 48 26.30 -23.35 9.17
N ASP A 49 25.17 -23.91 9.61
CA ASP A 49 23.72 -23.77 9.32
C ASP A 49 22.98 -24.32 10.60
N PRO A 50 21.72 -24.81 10.66
CA PRO A 50 20.51 -24.64 9.83
C PRO A 50 19.24 -24.27 10.66
N GLY A 51 18.14 -23.89 9.99
CA GLY A 51 16.83 -23.76 10.65
C GLY A 51 15.67 -23.33 9.75
N THR A 52 14.73 -24.25 9.48
CA THR A 52 13.68 -24.08 8.46
C THR A 52 12.61 -23.06 8.85
N ALA A 53 12.70 -21.85 8.29
CA ALA A 53 11.61 -20.91 8.11
C ALA A 53 11.69 -20.35 6.68
N GLY A 54 10.55 -19.96 6.09
CA GLY A 54 10.45 -19.60 4.67
C GLY A 54 11.56 -18.64 4.21
N THR A 55 12.22 -18.97 3.09
CA THR A 55 13.47 -18.36 2.63
C THR A 55 13.42 -16.84 2.65
N ALA A 56 14.03 -16.24 3.68
CA ALA A 56 14.28 -14.81 3.69
C ALA A 56 15.21 -14.48 2.52
N ALA A 57 14.73 -13.67 1.57
CA ALA A 57 15.46 -13.36 0.35
C ALA A 57 16.83 -12.73 0.68
N ALA A 58 17.90 -13.44 0.35
CA ALA A 58 19.26 -13.05 0.66
C ALA A 58 19.73 -11.94 -0.29
N GLY A 59 19.61 -10.68 0.13
CA GLY A 59 20.06 -9.53 -0.65
C GLY A 59 19.98 -8.20 0.11
N PRO A 60 20.68 -7.15 -0.38
CA PRO A 60 20.74 -5.82 0.23
C PRO A 60 19.53 -4.94 -0.15
N GLY A 61 18.32 -5.52 -0.20
CA GLY A 61 17.09 -4.80 -0.50
C GLY A 61 16.65 -3.81 0.58
N SER A 62 16.11 -2.65 0.19
CA SER A 62 15.60 -1.62 1.11
C SER A 62 14.09 -1.73 1.35
N PHE A 63 13.61 -1.34 2.52
CA PHE A 63 12.18 -1.13 2.77
C PHE A 63 11.98 0.07 3.69
N ALA A 64 10.80 0.68 3.60
CA ALA A 64 10.34 1.75 4.49
C ALA A 64 8.91 1.44 4.98
N PHE A 65 8.45 2.13 6.02
CA PHE A 65 7.11 1.98 6.59
C PHE A 65 6.36 3.31 6.53
N ALA A 66 5.14 3.29 5.99
CA ALA A 66 4.32 4.50 5.79
C ALA A 66 3.99 5.20 7.13
N ALA A 67 3.92 4.43 8.22
CA ALA A 67 3.84 4.97 9.57
C ALA A 67 4.56 4.08 10.60
N THR A 68 5.10 4.72 11.63
CA THR A 68 5.71 4.07 12.81
C THR A 68 5.02 4.50 14.10
N GLN A 69 5.25 3.84 15.23
CA GLN A 69 4.67 4.22 16.52
C GLN A 69 5.29 5.53 17.06
N ARG A 70 4.51 6.35 17.79
CA ARG A 70 5.00 7.63 18.31
C ARG A 70 6.20 7.41 19.25
N GLY A 71 7.27 8.18 19.04
CA GLY A 71 8.52 8.04 19.79
C GLY A 71 9.28 6.72 19.55
N ARG A 72 8.87 5.89 18.58
CA ARG A 72 9.45 4.56 18.32
C ARG A 72 9.62 4.33 16.81
N PRO A 73 10.60 5.00 16.16
CA PRO A 73 10.75 5.04 14.69
C PRO A 73 11.15 3.71 14.04
N ARG A 74 11.35 2.63 14.81
CA ARG A 74 11.63 1.27 14.29
C ARG A 74 10.46 0.29 14.50
N VAL A 75 9.35 0.76 15.07
CA VAL A 75 8.16 -0.07 15.32
C VAL A 75 7.07 0.41 14.37
N PRO A 76 6.65 -0.37 13.37
CA PRO A 76 5.64 0.07 12.41
C PRO A 76 4.26 0.29 13.07
N VAL A 77 3.40 1.05 12.39
CA VAL A 77 1.95 0.88 12.50
C VAL A 77 1.57 -0.33 11.66
N THR A 78 0.70 -1.19 12.19
CA THR A 78 0.30 -2.45 11.55
C THR A 78 -1.22 -2.57 11.55
N TRP A 79 -1.72 -3.48 10.73
CA TRP A 79 -3.06 -4.07 10.91
C TRP A 79 -3.08 -4.97 12.16
N SER A 80 -4.28 -5.41 12.58
CA SER A 80 -4.41 -6.54 13.49
C SER A 80 -3.92 -7.80 12.79
N SER A 81 -3.09 -8.60 13.45
CA SER A 81 -2.63 -9.90 12.92
C SER A 81 -3.63 -11.03 13.15
N CYS A 82 -4.74 -10.76 13.84
CA CYS A 82 -5.64 -11.77 14.39
C CYS A 82 -7.01 -11.75 13.70
N ASP A 83 -7.40 -10.59 13.15
CA ASP A 83 -8.68 -10.35 12.49
C ASP A 83 -8.48 -10.28 10.96
N PRO A 84 -9.50 -10.63 10.15
CA PRO A 84 -9.39 -10.52 8.71
C PRO A 84 -9.53 -9.07 8.25
N VAL A 85 -8.71 -8.69 7.27
CA VAL A 85 -8.87 -7.44 6.53
C VAL A 85 -9.88 -7.73 5.42
N ARG A 86 -11.14 -7.36 5.64
CA ARG A 86 -12.20 -7.48 4.62
C ARG A 86 -11.88 -6.55 3.45
N VAL A 87 -11.96 -7.05 2.21
CA VAL A 87 -11.71 -6.29 0.98
C VAL A 87 -12.91 -6.40 0.05
N GLU A 88 -13.57 -5.28 -0.22
CA GLU A 88 -14.60 -5.18 -1.26
C GLU A 88 -14.01 -4.55 -2.53
N VAL A 89 -14.58 -4.88 -3.69
CA VAL A 89 -14.11 -4.37 -4.99
C VAL A 89 -15.26 -3.76 -5.77
N ASN A 90 -15.16 -2.46 -6.10
CA ASN A 90 -15.95 -1.84 -7.15
C ASN A 90 -15.16 -1.90 -8.48
N LEU A 91 -15.72 -2.57 -9.48
CA LEU A 91 -15.11 -2.77 -10.81
C LEU A 91 -15.61 -1.75 -11.85
N ASP A 92 -16.47 -0.81 -11.46
CA ASP A 92 -17.00 0.20 -12.37
C ASP A 92 -15.87 1.13 -12.84
N GLY A 93 -15.60 1.09 -14.15
CA GLY A 93 -14.48 1.77 -14.79
C GLY A 93 -13.19 0.96 -14.91
N ALA A 94 -13.17 -0.32 -14.52
CA ALA A 94 -12.04 -1.19 -14.85
C ALA A 94 -11.99 -1.45 -16.37
N PRO A 95 -10.85 -1.27 -17.06
CA PRO A 95 -10.73 -1.53 -18.51
C PRO A 95 -11.06 -2.98 -18.91
N ASP A 96 -10.75 -3.94 -18.04
CA ASP A 96 -11.31 -5.29 -18.04
C ASP A 96 -11.70 -5.69 -16.60
N PRO A 97 -13.01 -5.73 -16.28
CA PRO A 97 -13.50 -6.10 -14.95
C PRO A 97 -13.17 -7.52 -14.48
N ARG A 98 -12.84 -8.46 -15.38
CA ARG A 98 -12.42 -9.82 -14.99
C ARG A 98 -10.95 -9.81 -14.65
N THR A 99 -10.12 -9.32 -15.58
CA THR A 99 -8.67 -9.26 -15.42
C THR A 99 -8.26 -8.40 -14.22
N GLY A 100 -8.92 -7.25 -14.02
CA GLY A 100 -8.71 -6.40 -12.83
C GLY A 100 -9.08 -7.08 -11.51
N LEU A 101 -10.19 -7.84 -11.46
CA LEU A 101 -10.54 -8.62 -10.25
C LEU A 101 -9.49 -9.72 -9.96
N ASP A 102 -8.94 -10.33 -11.01
CA ASP A 102 -7.90 -11.35 -10.87
C ASP A 102 -6.52 -10.75 -10.52
N HIS A 103 -6.22 -9.50 -10.89
CA HIS A 103 -5.07 -8.75 -10.34
C HIS A 103 -5.24 -8.51 -8.84
N VAL A 104 -6.40 -8.02 -8.41
CA VAL A 104 -6.70 -7.75 -6.99
C VAL A 104 -6.57 -9.02 -6.15
N ARG A 105 -7.14 -10.14 -6.61
CA ARG A 105 -7.02 -11.45 -5.93
C ARG A 105 -5.59 -11.96 -5.87
N ARG A 106 -4.82 -11.81 -6.96
CA ARG A 106 -3.38 -12.14 -6.97
C ARG A 106 -2.62 -11.30 -5.95
N ALA A 107 -2.86 -10.00 -5.89
CA ALA A 107 -2.23 -9.10 -4.92
C ALA A 107 -2.58 -9.48 -3.47
N MET A 108 -3.85 -9.73 -3.16
CA MET A 108 -4.30 -10.21 -1.84
C MET A 108 -3.61 -11.52 -1.43
N SER A 109 -3.53 -12.52 -2.32
CA SER A 109 -2.80 -13.78 -2.04
C SER A 109 -1.34 -13.52 -1.72
N ARG A 110 -0.68 -12.70 -2.53
CA ARG A 110 0.75 -12.42 -2.40
C ARG A 110 1.09 -11.66 -1.11
N ILE A 111 0.25 -10.72 -0.71
CA ILE A 111 0.36 -10.04 0.59
C ILE A 111 0.10 -11.00 1.75
N ASN A 112 -0.92 -11.88 1.67
CA ASN A 112 -1.18 -12.89 2.69
C ASN A 112 0.03 -13.83 2.89
N GLU A 113 0.65 -14.29 1.80
CA GLU A 113 1.88 -15.10 1.83
C GLU A 113 3.07 -14.37 2.49
N ALA A 114 3.29 -13.10 2.13
CA ALA A 114 4.45 -12.33 2.58
C ALA A 114 4.33 -11.81 4.03
N THR A 115 3.10 -11.58 4.50
CA THR A 115 2.83 -11.01 5.83
C THR A 115 2.32 -12.04 6.85
N GLY A 116 1.53 -13.02 6.42
CA GLY A 116 0.69 -13.84 7.31
C GLY A 116 -0.62 -13.19 7.75
N LEU A 117 -0.97 -12.01 7.20
CA LEU A 117 -2.29 -11.40 7.37
C LEU A 117 -3.37 -12.19 6.60
N ARG A 118 -4.64 -11.90 6.90
CA ARG A 118 -5.82 -12.50 6.25
C ARG A 118 -6.62 -11.44 5.50
N LEU A 119 -6.18 -11.06 4.31
CA LEU A 119 -6.98 -10.27 3.37
C LEU A 119 -8.04 -11.19 2.76
N GLU A 120 -9.32 -10.92 3.03
CA GLU A 120 -10.47 -11.75 2.66
C GLU A 120 -11.41 -10.99 1.72
N TYR A 121 -11.74 -11.57 0.56
CA TYR A 121 -12.60 -10.93 -0.43
C TYR A 121 -14.07 -10.96 0.04
N ALA A 122 -14.57 -9.79 0.45
CA ALA A 122 -15.89 -9.60 1.02
C ALA A 122 -17.01 -9.45 -0.03
N GLY A 123 -16.66 -9.18 -1.30
CA GLY A 123 -17.62 -9.13 -2.40
C GLY A 123 -17.42 -7.94 -3.33
N ARG A 124 -18.46 -7.66 -4.13
CA ARG A 124 -18.53 -6.45 -4.96
C ARG A 124 -19.17 -5.31 -4.18
N SER A 125 -18.64 -4.11 -4.35
CA SER A 125 -19.23 -2.88 -3.82
C SER A 125 -19.70 -1.96 -4.95
N SER A 126 -20.66 -1.08 -4.63
CA SER A 126 -20.97 0.10 -5.45
C SER A 126 -20.36 1.39 -4.87
N ALA A 127 -19.64 1.31 -3.75
CA ALA A 127 -18.94 2.45 -3.18
C ALA A 127 -17.86 3.00 -4.13
N ARG A 128 -17.64 4.32 -4.09
CA ARG A 128 -16.63 5.05 -4.86
C ARG A 128 -15.53 5.58 -3.92
N PRO A 129 -14.34 5.94 -4.44
CA PRO A 129 -13.23 6.44 -3.63
C PRO A 129 -13.62 7.65 -2.79
N ARG A 130 -12.99 7.79 -1.62
CA ARG A 130 -13.16 8.91 -0.68
C ARG A 130 -11.81 9.37 -0.18
N TRP A 131 -10.99 9.91 -1.08
CA TRP A 131 -9.65 10.45 -0.77
C TRP A 131 -9.69 11.94 -0.40
N ASP A 132 -10.63 12.68 -0.98
CA ASP A 132 -10.89 14.11 -0.78
C ASP A 132 -11.72 14.41 0.48
N GLN A 133 -12.57 13.45 0.87
CA GLN A 133 -13.35 13.47 2.12
C GLN A 133 -12.40 13.34 3.31
N GLY A 134 -11.85 14.48 3.72
CA GLY A 134 -10.86 14.59 4.79
C GLY A 134 -11.33 13.94 6.09
N ARG A 135 -10.59 12.91 6.53
CA ARG A 135 -10.88 12.03 7.66
C ARG A 135 -12.20 11.25 7.49
N VAL A 136 -12.07 9.94 7.26
CA VAL A 136 -13.15 8.98 7.52
C VAL A 136 -13.66 9.19 8.96
N GLU A 137 -14.93 9.60 9.10
CA GLU A 137 -15.56 9.88 10.40
C GLU A 137 -15.89 8.57 11.12
N LEU A 138 -14.86 7.98 11.73
CA LEU A 138 -15.01 6.75 12.50
C LEU A 138 -15.89 6.99 13.74
N GLY A 139 -17.06 6.39 13.73
CA GLY A 139 -17.97 6.30 14.87
C GLY A 139 -17.48 5.30 15.93
N PRO A 140 -18.15 5.24 17.10
CA PRO A 140 -17.79 4.30 18.15
C PRO A 140 -17.95 2.81 17.77
N GLY A 141 -18.81 2.50 16.80
CA GLY A 141 -19.04 1.13 16.31
C GLY A 141 -17.91 0.62 15.42
N ASP A 142 -17.40 1.49 14.55
CA ASP A 142 -16.45 1.19 13.47
C ASP A 142 -15.08 0.74 14.00
N LEU A 143 -14.78 1.05 15.26
CA LEU A 143 -13.59 0.54 15.95
C LEU A 143 -13.69 -0.96 16.29
N GLY A 144 -14.92 -1.50 16.39
CA GLY A 144 -15.23 -2.90 16.70
C GLY A 144 -15.64 -3.73 15.48
N ASP A 145 -16.25 -3.12 14.47
CA ASP A 145 -16.46 -3.71 13.14
C ASP A 145 -16.16 -2.66 12.06
N PRO A 146 -14.92 -2.61 11.53
CA PRO A 146 -14.52 -1.57 10.58
C PRO A 146 -15.06 -1.82 9.19
N ASP A 147 -15.30 -0.72 8.46
CA ASP A 147 -15.58 -0.76 7.03
C ASP A 147 -14.50 -1.57 6.28
N PRO A 148 -14.89 -2.42 5.32
CA PRO A 148 -13.93 -3.09 4.43
C PRO A 148 -12.98 -2.12 3.74
N VAL A 149 -11.79 -2.61 3.41
CA VAL A 149 -10.94 -1.96 2.42
C VAL A 149 -11.69 -1.91 1.09
N LEU A 150 -11.78 -0.73 0.50
CA LEU A 150 -12.40 -0.54 -0.81
C LEU A 150 -11.34 -0.50 -1.92
N VAL A 151 -11.44 -1.44 -2.87
CA VAL A 151 -10.68 -1.40 -4.12
C VAL A 151 -11.55 -0.84 -5.25
N THR A 152 -11.02 0.08 -6.04
CA THR A 152 -11.75 0.88 -7.03
C THR A 152 -10.92 1.12 -8.28
N PHE A 153 -11.61 1.40 -9.39
CA PHE A 153 -11.02 1.87 -10.64
C PHE A 153 -11.59 3.26 -10.95
N SER A 154 -10.74 4.27 -11.08
CA SER A 154 -11.14 5.69 -11.11
C SER A 154 -10.23 6.49 -12.06
N ASP A 155 -10.48 7.79 -12.18
CA ASP A 155 -9.78 8.76 -13.02
C ASP A 155 -9.55 10.06 -12.24
N ALA A 156 -8.81 11.00 -12.84
CA ALA A 156 -8.48 12.28 -12.22
C ALA A 156 -9.71 13.16 -11.89
N ASP A 157 -10.82 13.02 -12.62
CA ASP A 157 -12.05 13.80 -12.39
C ASP A 157 -12.73 13.42 -11.06
N GLU A 158 -12.74 12.13 -10.69
CA GLU A 158 -13.26 11.65 -9.40
C GLU A 158 -12.19 11.65 -8.29
N VAL A 159 -10.92 11.41 -8.64
CA VAL A 159 -9.79 11.39 -7.70
C VAL A 159 -8.64 12.24 -8.25
N PRO A 160 -8.59 13.56 -7.95
CA PRO A 160 -7.55 14.47 -8.46
C PRO A 160 -6.11 14.09 -8.11
N ALA A 161 -5.93 13.21 -7.11
CA ALA A 161 -4.65 12.62 -6.76
C ALA A 161 -4.09 11.65 -7.84
N LEU A 162 -4.88 11.30 -8.87
CA LEU A 162 -4.45 10.53 -10.04
C LEU A 162 -3.89 11.40 -11.18
N GLU A 163 -3.99 12.74 -11.11
CA GLU A 163 -3.50 13.62 -12.17
C GLU A 163 -2.02 13.36 -12.56
N GLY A 164 -1.77 13.25 -13.87
CA GLY A 164 -0.43 13.21 -14.45
C GLY A 164 0.11 11.81 -14.69
N ARG A 165 1.06 11.34 -13.87
CA ARG A 165 1.72 10.03 -14.03
C ARG A 165 1.57 9.22 -12.74
N VAL A 166 0.33 8.83 -12.47
CA VAL A 166 -0.08 8.04 -11.31
C VAL A 166 -0.83 6.82 -11.85
N ALA A 167 -0.34 5.61 -11.62
CA ALA A 167 -1.06 4.40 -12.04
C ALA A 167 -2.02 3.86 -10.97
N GLY A 168 -1.88 4.33 -9.73
CA GLY A 168 -2.72 3.93 -8.60
C GLY A 168 -2.37 4.69 -7.32
N LEU A 169 -3.20 4.45 -6.30
CA LEU A 169 -3.07 4.96 -4.94
C LEU A 169 -3.48 3.86 -3.95
N GLY A 170 -2.64 3.57 -2.96
CA GLY A 170 -2.92 2.66 -1.86
C GLY A 170 -2.68 3.32 -0.51
N GLY A 171 -3.53 3.04 0.48
CA GLY A 171 -3.37 3.65 1.80
C GLY A 171 -4.38 3.21 2.85
N SER A 172 -4.06 3.50 4.11
CA SER A 172 -4.80 3.00 5.27
C SER A 172 -5.05 4.07 6.33
N VAL A 173 -6.24 4.01 6.95
CA VAL A 173 -6.66 4.89 8.03
C VAL A 173 -6.00 4.45 9.33
N VAL A 174 -5.17 5.33 9.89
CA VAL A 174 -4.51 5.11 11.19
C VAL A 174 -5.42 5.60 12.32
N VAL A 175 -5.71 4.71 13.27
CA VAL A 175 -6.38 5.04 14.53
C VAL A 175 -5.43 4.88 15.71
N GLU A 176 -5.71 5.60 16.80
CA GLU A 176 -4.94 5.50 18.04
C GLU A 176 -5.86 5.21 19.23
N ARG A 177 -5.53 4.16 20.00
CA ARG A 177 -6.24 3.78 21.23
C ARG A 177 -5.22 3.47 22.32
N GLY A 178 -5.36 4.09 23.49
CA GLY A 178 -4.42 3.88 24.60
C GLY A 178 -2.95 4.22 24.28
N GLY A 179 -2.72 5.17 23.37
CA GLY A 179 -1.38 5.55 22.90
C GLY A 179 -0.72 4.57 21.92
N TRP A 180 -1.45 3.56 21.43
CA TRP A 180 -0.99 2.64 20.38
C TRP A 180 -1.72 2.90 19.06
N ARG A 181 -0.97 2.97 17.94
CA ARG A 181 -1.52 3.18 16.60
C ARG A 181 -1.70 1.87 15.85
N ARG A 182 -2.84 1.70 15.15
CA ARG A 182 -3.11 0.58 14.21
C ARG A 182 -3.74 1.10 12.92
N TYR A 183 -3.63 0.35 11.83
CA TYR A 183 -4.52 0.51 10.67
C TYR A 183 -5.88 -0.13 10.99
N LEU A 184 -6.95 0.41 10.41
CA LEU A 184 -8.33 -0.02 10.69
C LEU A 184 -9.15 -0.35 9.43
N THR A 185 -9.05 0.52 8.43
CA THR A 185 -9.64 0.37 7.10
C THR A 185 -8.71 1.06 6.10
N GLY A 186 -8.96 0.96 4.80
CA GLY A 186 -8.09 1.53 3.77
C GLY A 186 -8.76 1.57 2.41
N GLN A 187 -8.05 2.11 1.43
CA GLN A 187 -8.52 2.22 0.05
C GLN A 187 -7.38 1.88 -0.91
N VAL A 188 -7.73 1.25 -2.02
CA VAL A 188 -6.89 1.14 -3.22
C VAL A 188 -7.69 1.67 -4.40
N THR A 189 -7.12 2.62 -5.13
CA THR A 189 -7.73 3.17 -6.34
C THR A 189 -6.72 3.06 -7.48
N LEU A 190 -7.09 2.32 -8.52
CA LEU A 190 -6.28 2.14 -9.72
C LEU A 190 -6.76 3.11 -10.80
N ASP A 191 -5.82 3.73 -11.52
CA ASP A 191 -6.15 4.65 -12.60
C ASP A 191 -6.62 3.87 -13.83
N ARG A 192 -7.85 4.14 -14.30
CA ARG A 192 -8.47 3.45 -15.43
C ARG A 192 -7.83 3.80 -16.77
N GLU A 193 -7.35 5.02 -16.93
CA GLU A 193 -6.75 5.50 -18.18
C GLU A 193 -5.35 4.90 -18.32
N ALA A 194 -4.54 4.98 -17.25
CA ALA A 194 -3.23 4.33 -17.17
C ALA A 194 -3.32 2.82 -17.37
N LEU A 195 -4.32 2.14 -16.80
CA LEU A 195 -4.52 0.71 -17.03
C LEU A 195 -5.06 0.39 -18.44
N ALA A 196 -5.81 1.29 -19.07
CA ALA A 196 -6.25 1.10 -20.47
C ALA A 196 -5.07 1.21 -21.44
N GLU A 197 -4.15 2.15 -21.25
CA GLU A 197 -2.90 2.26 -22.03
C GLU A 197 -2.03 0.99 -21.97
N LEU A 198 -2.15 0.19 -20.91
CA LEU A 198 -1.44 -1.08 -20.80
C LEU A 198 -2.07 -2.19 -21.64
N GLN A 199 -3.35 -2.14 -22.00
CA GLN A 199 -4.03 -3.26 -22.69
C GLN A 199 -3.43 -3.57 -24.08
N ASP A 200 -2.92 -2.56 -24.78
CA ASP A 200 -2.29 -2.71 -26.09
C ASP A 200 -0.81 -3.16 -26.03
N ARG A 201 -0.23 -3.26 -24.82
CA ARG A 201 1.19 -3.60 -24.63
C ARG A 201 1.41 -5.11 -24.43
N PRO A 202 2.43 -5.73 -25.06
CA PRO A 202 2.77 -7.14 -24.84
C PRO A 202 3.09 -7.51 -23.39
N ASP A 203 3.56 -6.56 -22.56
CA ASP A 203 3.83 -6.76 -21.13
C ASP A 203 2.74 -6.19 -20.20
N GLY A 204 1.62 -5.71 -20.77
CA GLY A 204 0.59 -4.94 -20.10
C GLY A 204 -0.03 -5.60 -18.87
N ASP A 205 -0.52 -6.84 -19.00
CA ASP A 205 -1.12 -7.60 -17.86
C ASP A 205 -0.14 -7.73 -16.69
N ALA A 206 1.14 -8.00 -16.99
CA ALA A 206 2.17 -8.16 -15.96
C ALA A 206 2.50 -6.82 -15.28
N VAL A 207 2.44 -5.70 -15.99
CA VAL A 207 2.60 -4.36 -15.42
C VAL A 207 1.38 -3.98 -14.56
N ALA A 208 0.16 -4.21 -15.04
CA ALA A 208 -1.07 -3.96 -14.30
C ALA A 208 -1.17 -4.81 -13.01
N ALA A 209 -0.74 -6.08 -13.07
CA ALA A 209 -0.60 -6.94 -11.90
C ALA A 209 0.41 -6.39 -10.88
N ALA A 210 1.56 -5.89 -11.35
CA ALA A 210 2.61 -5.33 -10.51
C ALA A 210 2.18 -4.01 -9.85
N ILE A 211 1.50 -3.12 -10.57
CA ILE A 211 0.89 -1.88 -10.02
C ILE A 211 -0.12 -2.24 -8.93
N THR A 212 -1.03 -3.19 -9.21
CA THR A 212 -2.02 -3.63 -8.22
C THR A 212 -1.35 -4.18 -6.96
N LEU A 213 -0.28 -4.97 -7.09
CA LEU A 213 0.48 -5.48 -5.95
C LEU A 213 1.25 -4.38 -5.20
N HIS A 214 1.76 -3.35 -5.88
CA HIS A 214 2.40 -2.18 -5.28
C HIS A 214 1.42 -1.41 -4.37
N GLU A 215 0.21 -1.08 -4.86
CA GLU A 215 -0.80 -0.39 -4.03
C GLU A 215 -1.25 -1.23 -2.82
N PHE A 216 -1.30 -2.55 -2.98
CA PHE A 216 -1.53 -3.48 -1.87
C PHE A 216 -0.37 -3.52 -0.86
N GLY A 217 0.86 -3.24 -1.29
CA GLY A 217 2.01 -3.01 -0.40
C GLY A 217 1.83 -1.75 0.46
N HIS A 218 1.40 -0.64 -0.15
CA HIS A 218 1.03 0.58 0.59
C HIS A 218 -0.12 0.36 1.56
N LEU A 219 -1.18 -0.35 1.14
CA LEU A 219 -2.33 -0.69 1.98
C LEU A 219 -1.91 -1.37 3.29
N VAL A 220 -0.97 -2.31 3.26
CA VAL A 220 -0.50 -2.97 4.49
C VAL A 220 0.58 -2.20 5.25
N GLY A 221 1.10 -1.11 4.68
CA GLY A 221 1.94 -0.13 5.38
C GLY A 221 3.39 -0.04 4.92
N LEU A 222 3.76 -0.57 3.75
CA LEU A 222 5.04 -0.23 3.13
C LEU A 222 5.02 1.20 2.60
N ASP A 223 6.18 1.83 2.59
CA ASP A 223 6.42 3.12 1.93
C ASP A 223 7.43 2.95 0.79
N HIS A 224 7.54 3.97 -0.06
CA HIS A 224 8.46 3.92 -1.21
C HIS A 224 9.94 3.80 -0.81
N VAL A 225 10.72 3.26 -1.73
CA VAL A 225 12.18 3.17 -1.64
C VAL A 225 12.88 3.55 -2.95
N GLU A 226 14.14 3.95 -2.85
CA GLU A 226 14.97 4.33 -4.00
C GLU A 226 15.54 3.12 -4.78
N ASP A 227 15.48 1.90 -4.24
CA ASP A 227 16.05 0.71 -4.89
C ASP A 227 15.11 0.18 -6.01
N PRO A 228 15.49 0.30 -7.30
CA PRO A 228 14.63 -0.07 -8.44
C PRO A 228 14.39 -1.59 -8.58
N ARG A 229 14.99 -2.40 -7.70
CA ARG A 229 14.81 -3.87 -7.60
C ARG A 229 13.73 -4.25 -6.59
N GLU A 230 13.22 -3.30 -5.82
CA GLU A 230 12.06 -3.46 -4.96
C GLU A 230 10.81 -3.05 -5.74
N LEU A 231 9.70 -3.74 -5.52
CA LEU A 231 8.42 -3.38 -6.12
C LEU A 231 7.93 -2.04 -5.58
N MET A 232 8.23 -1.72 -4.32
CA MET A 232 7.93 -0.40 -3.72
C MET A 232 8.87 0.72 -4.21
N HIS A 233 9.56 0.55 -5.34
CA HIS A 233 10.14 1.71 -6.03
C HIS A 233 9.02 2.58 -6.64
N ALA A 234 9.08 3.89 -6.43
CA ALA A 234 8.03 4.83 -6.85
C ALA A 234 7.83 4.94 -8.37
N THR A 235 8.77 4.44 -9.17
CA THR A 235 8.68 4.44 -10.65
C THR A 235 8.57 3.00 -11.15
N THR A 236 7.68 2.73 -12.10
CA THR A 236 7.55 1.39 -12.69
C THR A 236 8.86 0.97 -13.37
N THR A 237 9.49 -0.11 -12.91
CA THR A 237 10.73 -0.67 -13.48
C THR A 237 10.44 -1.93 -14.31
N THR A 238 11.41 -2.82 -14.46
CA THR A 238 11.21 -4.21 -14.92
C THR A 238 10.84 -5.17 -13.79
N GLN A 239 10.81 -4.72 -12.53
CA GLN A 239 10.35 -5.51 -11.39
C GLN A 239 8.84 -5.78 -11.51
N ARG A 240 8.40 -6.99 -11.15
CA ARG A 240 7.02 -7.47 -11.33
C ARG A 240 6.44 -8.18 -10.09
N ASP A 241 7.27 -8.46 -9.09
CA ASP A 241 6.89 -9.05 -7.80
C ASP A 241 7.73 -8.43 -6.67
N LEU A 242 7.36 -8.71 -5.43
CA LEU A 242 8.01 -8.22 -4.20
C LEU A 242 9.52 -8.53 -4.18
N GLY A 243 10.33 -7.50 -3.98
CA GLY A 243 11.77 -7.62 -3.81
C GLY A 243 12.20 -8.08 -2.41
N PRO A 244 13.51 -8.32 -2.20
CA PRO A 244 14.04 -8.79 -0.91
C PRO A 244 13.82 -7.81 0.25
N GLY A 245 13.78 -6.51 -0.02
CA GLY A 245 13.42 -5.47 0.93
C GLY A 245 11.95 -5.52 1.26
N ASP A 246 11.08 -5.48 0.25
CA ASP A 246 9.61 -5.52 0.40
C ASP A 246 9.18 -6.70 1.27
N LEU A 247 9.68 -7.91 0.96
CA LEU A 247 9.40 -9.14 1.72
C LEU A 247 9.80 -9.01 3.20
N ARG A 248 10.92 -8.35 3.53
CA ARG A 248 11.32 -8.10 4.92
C ARG A 248 10.44 -7.07 5.61
N GLY A 249 10.02 -6.03 4.91
CA GLY A 249 9.06 -5.06 5.42
C GLY A 249 7.70 -5.70 5.71
N LEU A 250 7.19 -6.52 4.81
CA LEU A 250 5.92 -7.25 4.94
C LEU A 250 5.94 -8.26 6.10
N GLN A 251 7.04 -9.00 6.26
CA GLN A 251 7.24 -9.87 7.43
C GLN A 251 7.25 -9.11 8.76
N ALA A 252 7.64 -7.84 8.78
CA ALA A 252 7.56 -6.99 9.97
C ALA A 252 6.15 -6.43 10.20
N LEU A 253 5.44 -6.04 9.13
CA LEU A 253 4.07 -5.54 9.18
C LEU A 253 3.05 -6.60 9.61
N GLY A 254 3.26 -7.86 9.20
CA GLY A 254 2.43 -9.00 9.62
C GLY A 254 2.56 -9.40 11.09
N ARG A 255 3.63 -8.96 11.77
CA ARG A 255 3.86 -9.20 13.21
C ARG A 255 3.15 -8.16 14.10
N GLY A 256 2.00 -7.68 13.63
CA GLY A 256 1.10 -6.83 14.39
C GLY A 256 0.61 -7.48 15.68
N ARG A 257 0.04 -6.67 16.58
CA ARG A 257 -0.67 -7.16 17.76
C ARG A 257 -2.11 -7.52 17.37
N CYS A 258 -2.76 -8.43 18.10
CA CYS A 258 -4.24 -8.42 18.13
C CYS A 258 -4.70 -7.11 18.79
N THR A 259 -5.51 -6.30 18.11
CA THR A 259 -5.92 -4.95 18.57
C THR A 259 -7.25 -4.52 18.00
#